data_AF-A0A8D8H238-F1
#
_entry.id   AF-A0A8D8H238-F1
#
_cell.length_a   1.000
_cell.length_b   1.000
_cell.length_c   1.000
_cell.angle_alpha   90.00
_cell.angle_beta   90.00
_cell.angle_gamma   90.00
#
_symmetry.space_group_name_H-M   'P 1'
#
loop_
_entity.id
_entity.type
_entity.pdbx_description
1 polymer ?
#
loop_
_entity_poly.entity_id
_entity_poly.type
_entity_poly.pdbx_seq_one_letter_code
_entity_poly.pdbx_strand_id
1 'polypeptide(L)'
;VLLGLFLVTVVSATQRSYDGFKVYNVQQETQAQADLLFRMAETNHKLDFWFLSKRVGDIATVMVPPEDQERFMASLEKYGLQFTELIHNVESTHEEFTSTATRHASLPAHRNILTSYLRHADINAYLDELASKHSAKVVVHEVGRSHEDRAIKTITINPGKDKVIF
;
A
#
# COMPACT_ATOMS: atom_id res chain seq x y z
N VAL A 1 26.03 3.79 42.59
CA VAL A 1 24.69 3.42 42.04
C VAL A 1 24.27 4.55 41.12
N LEU A 2 24.41 4.39 39.80
CA LEU A 2 24.00 5.42 38.84
C LEU A 2 22.78 4.88 38.09
N LEU A 3 21.61 5.41 38.41
CA LEU A 3 20.34 5.03 37.81
C LEU A 3 20.19 5.79 36.48
N GLY A 4 20.36 5.10 35.35
CA GLY A 4 20.14 5.67 34.02
C GLY A 4 18.66 5.76 33.69
N LEU A 5 18.17 6.99 33.52
CA LEU A 5 16.79 7.27 33.12
C LEU A 5 16.63 6.98 31.62
N PHE A 6 15.95 5.89 31.27
CA PHE A 6 15.60 5.56 29.88
C PHE A 6 14.36 6.37 29.49
N LEU A 7 14.53 7.40 28.66
CA LEU A 7 13.42 8.17 28.11
C LEU A 7 12.81 7.38 26.93
N VAL A 8 11.68 6.71 27.16
CA VAL A 8 10.91 6.05 26.10
C VAL A 8 10.10 7.12 25.37
N THR A 9 10.54 7.50 24.17
CA THR A 9 9.74 8.34 23.28
C THR A 9 8.64 7.49 22.66
N VAL A 10 7.41 7.68 23.12
CA VAL A 10 6.23 7.10 22.46
C VAL A 10 5.97 7.90 21.19
N VAL A 11 6.31 7.31 20.04
CA VAL A 11 5.88 7.83 18.73
C VAL A 11 4.41 7.51 18.59
N SER A 12 3.55 8.49 18.85
CA SER A 12 2.14 8.41 18.45
C SER A 12 2.08 8.56 16.93
N ALA A 13 1.85 7.46 16.22
CA ALA A 13 1.48 7.51 14.82
C ALA A 13 0.09 8.14 14.73
N THR A 14 0.02 9.43 14.41
CA THR A 14 -1.24 10.08 14.03
C THR A 14 -1.80 9.36 12.81
N GLN A 15 -2.97 8.73 12.97
CA GLN A 15 -3.69 8.13 11.84
C GLN A 15 -3.91 9.22 10.80
N ARG A 16 -3.31 9.05 9.62
CA ARG A 16 -3.49 9.97 8.52
C ARG A 16 -4.87 9.72 7.92
N SER A 17 -5.73 10.74 7.96
CA SER A 17 -7.03 10.70 7.31
C SER A 17 -6.87 11.03 5.82
N TYR A 18 -7.59 10.30 4.99
CA TYR A 18 -7.77 10.53 3.57
C TYR A 18 -9.18 11.07 3.28
N ASP A 19 -9.82 11.70 4.27
CA ASP A 19 -11.16 12.23 4.11
C ASP A 19 -11.18 13.31 3.02
N GLY A 20 -12.13 13.17 2.11
CA GLY A 20 -12.30 14.04 0.95
C GLY A 20 -11.25 13.87 -0.15
N PHE A 21 -10.25 13.00 0.00
CA PHE A 21 -9.34 12.69 -1.10
C PHE A 21 -10.11 12.00 -2.22
N LYS A 22 -9.84 12.41 -3.45
CA LYS A 22 -10.50 11.87 -4.65
C LYS A 22 -9.49 11.22 -5.56
N VAL A 23 -9.92 10.24 -6.32
CA VAL A 23 -9.11 9.62 -7.38
C VAL A 23 -9.75 9.91 -8.72
N TYR A 24 -8.95 10.37 -9.67
CA TYR A 24 -9.36 10.67 -11.03
C TYR A 24 -8.62 9.80 -12.03
N ASN A 25 -9.34 9.37 -13.06
CA ASN A 25 -8.76 8.86 -14.29
C ASN A 25 -8.68 10.00 -15.30
N VAL A 26 -7.52 10.20 -15.91
CA VAL A 26 -7.25 11.28 -16.86
C VAL A 26 -6.76 10.71 -18.17
N GLN A 27 -7.46 11.02 -19.26
CA GLN A 27 -7.12 10.58 -20.61
C GLN A 27 -6.04 11.49 -21.21
N GLN A 28 -4.98 10.87 -21.75
CA GLN A 28 -3.89 11.57 -22.43
C GLN A 28 -3.86 11.19 -23.91
N GLU A 29 -4.49 12.03 -24.74
CA GLU A 29 -4.65 11.81 -26.17
C GLU A 29 -3.48 12.35 -27.00
N THR A 30 -2.59 13.13 -26.38
CA THR A 30 -1.41 13.70 -27.04
C THR A 30 -0.16 13.61 -26.18
N GLN A 31 1.02 13.67 -26.81
CA GLN A 31 2.29 13.68 -26.09
C GLN A 31 2.40 14.90 -25.15
N ALA A 32 1.88 16.06 -25.56
CA ALA A 32 1.90 17.26 -24.74
C ALA A 32 1.07 17.12 -23.45
N GLN A 33 -0.04 16.40 -23.50
CA GLN A 33 -0.88 16.08 -22.34
C GLN A 33 -0.17 15.08 -21.41
N ALA A 34 0.44 14.02 -21.96
CA ALA A 34 1.24 13.09 -21.16
C ALA A 34 2.39 13.84 -20.45
N ASP A 35 3.14 14.67 -21.18
CA ASP A 35 4.23 15.45 -20.59
C ASP A 35 3.75 16.46 -19.54
N LEU A 36 2.54 17.01 -19.69
CA LEU A 36 1.92 17.88 -18.67
C LEU A 36 1.68 17.11 -17.38
N LEU A 37 1.09 15.91 -17.45
CA LEU A 37 0.84 15.08 -16.27
C LEU A 37 2.14 14.68 -15.56
N PHE A 38 3.20 14.36 -16.32
CA PHE A 38 4.53 14.14 -15.74
C PHE A 38 5.07 15.38 -15.03
N ARG A 39 4.96 16.56 -15.64
CA ARG A 39 5.38 17.81 -14.98
C ARG A 39 4.58 18.07 -13.70
N MET A 40 3.29 17.76 -13.68
CA MET A 40 2.47 17.88 -12.46
C MET A 40 2.96 16.95 -11.35
N ALA A 41 3.27 15.69 -11.68
CA ALA A 41 3.82 14.73 -10.73
C ALA A 41 5.18 15.17 -10.16
N GLU A 42 6.04 15.75 -10.99
CA GLU A 42 7.36 16.25 -10.58
C GLU A 42 7.30 17.53 -9.74
N THR A 43 6.32 18.40 -10.01
CA THR A 43 6.24 19.74 -9.38
C THR A 43 5.29 19.82 -8.20
N ASN A 44 4.31 18.91 -8.09
CA ASN A 44 3.41 18.83 -6.96
C ASN A 44 3.44 17.42 -6.34
N HIS A 45 4.33 17.24 -5.35
CA HIS A 45 4.48 15.97 -4.62
C HIS A 45 3.25 15.60 -3.76
N LYS A 46 2.24 16.46 -3.64
CA LYS A 46 0.97 16.10 -3.00
C LYS A 46 0.05 15.28 -3.90
N LEU A 47 0.24 15.36 -5.23
CA LEU A 47 -0.49 14.52 -6.18
C LEU A 47 0.13 13.13 -6.17
N ASP A 48 -0.68 12.12 -5.87
CA ASP A 48 -0.23 10.74 -5.80
C ASP A 48 -0.71 9.98 -7.04
N PHE A 49 0.19 9.81 -8.01
CA PHE A 49 -0.08 9.09 -9.24
C PHE A 49 0.07 7.58 -9.03
N TRP A 50 -1.05 6.89 -8.90
CA TRP A 50 -1.11 5.43 -8.82
C TRP A 50 -0.71 4.77 -10.14
N PHE A 51 -0.99 5.46 -11.26
CA PHE A 51 -0.50 5.08 -12.56
C PHE A 51 -0.23 6.31 -13.42
N LEU A 52 0.96 6.35 -14.03
CA LEU A 52 1.39 7.42 -14.93
C LEU A 52 2.38 6.86 -15.96
N SER A 53 2.13 7.15 -17.24
CA SER A 53 2.87 6.60 -18.38
C SER A 53 3.03 7.68 -19.44
N LYS A 54 4.18 7.75 -20.14
CA LYS A 54 4.37 8.73 -21.24
C LYS A 54 3.68 8.32 -22.55
N ARG A 55 3.05 7.15 -22.58
CA ARG A 55 2.44 6.59 -23.78
C ARG A 55 1.06 7.22 -24.03
N VAL A 56 0.93 7.87 -25.19
CA VAL A 56 -0.35 8.41 -25.68
C VAL A 56 -1.41 7.31 -25.76
N GLY A 57 -2.62 7.63 -25.30
CA GLY A 57 -3.78 6.73 -25.23
C GLY A 57 -3.91 5.97 -23.92
N ASP A 58 -2.88 5.94 -23.07
CA ASP A 58 -3.00 5.41 -21.71
C ASP A 58 -3.89 6.33 -20.85
N ILE A 59 -4.39 5.82 -19.73
CA ILE A 59 -5.17 6.59 -18.75
C ILE A 59 -4.31 6.74 -17.50
N ALA A 60 -4.00 7.97 -17.10
CA ALA A 60 -3.35 8.22 -15.82
C ALA A 60 -4.36 8.12 -14.67
N THR A 61 -3.96 7.55 -13.54
CA THR A 61 -4.78 7.46 -12.33
C THR A 61 -4.08 8.21 -11.21
N VAL A 62 -4.75 9.20 -10.64
CA VAL A 62 -4.16 10.11 -9.66
C VAL A 62 -5.11 10.38 -8.50
N MET A 63 -4.57 10.23 -7.28
CA MET A 63 -5.22 10.64 -6.04
C MET A 63 -4.85 12.09 -5.72
N VAL A 64 -5.87 12.90 -5.44
CA VAL A 64 -5.77 14.36 -5.31
C VAL A 64 -6.34 14.79 -3.95
N PRO A 65 -5.56 15.52 -3.13
CA PRO A 65 -6.01 16.00 -1.83
C PRO A 65 -7.10 17.07 -1.98
N PRO A 66 -8.04 17.19 -1.02
CA PRO A 66 -9.16 18.13 -1.08
C PRO A 66 -8.77 19.56 -1.47
N GLU A 67 -7.67 20.07 -0.91
CA GLU A 67 -7.23 21.45 -1.14
C GLU A 67 -6.71 21.72 -2.56
N ASP A 68 -6.31 20.69 -3.31
CA ASP A 68 -5.74 20.84 -4.65
C ASP A 68 -6.74 20.47 -5.77
N GLN A 69 -7.90 19.90 -5.45
CA GLN A 69 -8.86 19.37 -6.43
C GLN A 69 -9.34 20.40 -7.44
N GLU A 70 -9.78 21.58 -6.97
CA GLU A 70 -10.28 22.64 -7.85
C GLU A 70 -9.20 23.10 -8.84
N ARG A 71 -7.99 23.36 -8.33
CA ARG A 71 -6.84 23.77 -9.16
C ARG A 71 -6.42 22.68 -10.13
N PHE A 72 -6.44 21.42 -9.70
CA PHE A 72 -6.11 20.27 -10.52
C PHE A 72 -7.08 20.14 -11.69
N MET A 73 -8.39 20.10 -11.42
CA MET A 73 -9.42 19.99 -12.45
C MET A 73 -9.39 21.19 -13.42
N ALA A 74 -9.27 22.42 -12.91
CA ALA A 74 -9.14 23.61 -13.75
C ALA A 74 -7.92 23.54 -14.68
N SER A 75 -6.81 22.94 -14.22
CA SER A 75 -5.65 22.71 -15.08
C SER A 75 -5.94 21.66 -16.14
N LEU A 76 -6.62 20.56 -15.83
CA LEU A 76 -7.00 19.55 -16.82
C LEU A 76 -7.89 20.16 -17.91
N GLU A 77 -8.92 20.90 -17.52
CA GLU A 77 -9.84 21.59 -18.43
C GLU A 77 -9.11 22.59 -19.33
N LYS A 78 -8.22 23.41 -18.74
CA LYS A 78 -7.42 24.41 -19.49
C LYS A 78 -6.59 23.79 -20.61
N TYR A 79 -6.06 22.58 -20.40
CA TYR A 79 -5.25 21.86 -21.38
C TYR A 79 -6.05 20.80 -22.16
N GLY A 80 -7.38 20.81 -22.03
CA GLY A 80 -8.28 19.94 -22.78
C GLY A 80 -8.14 18.45 -22.46
N LEU A 81 -7.73 18.09 -21.24
CA LEU A 81 -7.70 16.70 -20.80
C LEU A 81 -9.10 16.28 -20.34
N GLN A 82 -9.60 15.17 -20.86
CA GLN A 82 -10.80 14.53 -20.35
C GLN A 82 -10.47 13.75 -19.08
N PHE A 83 -11.33 13.82 -18.08
CA PHE A 83 -11.14 13.09 -16.83
C PHE A 83 -12.46 12.61 -16.24
N THR A 84 -12.39 11.55 -15.44
CA THR A 84 -13.52 10.99 -14.71
C THR A 84 -13.13 10.74 -13.26
N GLU A 85 -14.06 11.01 -12.34
CA GLU A 85 -13.88 10.66 -10.93
C GLU A 85 -14.03 9.15 -10.78
N LEU A 86 -12.99 8.47 -10.29
CA LEU A 86 -12.96 7.04 -10.02
C LEU A 86 -13.36 6.74 -8.57
N ILE A 87 -12.88 7.54 -7.61
CA ILE A 87 -13.19 7.40 -6.18
C ILE A 87 -13.54 8.77 -5.62
N HIS A 88 -14.75 8.89 -5.06
CA HIS A 88 -15.26 10.15 -4.51
C HIS A 88 -14.69 10.51 -3.13
N ASN A 89 -14.40 9.50 -2.31
CA ASN A 89 -13.75 9.68 -1.00
C ASN A 89 -12.91 8.46 -0.68
N VAL A 90 -11.58 8.61 -0.65
CA VAL A 90 -10.66 7.51 -0.38
C VAL A 90 -10.83 6.97 1.05
N GLU A 91 -11.16 7.81 2.04
CA GLU A 91 -11.39 7.35 3.43
C GLU A 91 -12.50 6.29 3.51
N SER A 92 -13.58 6.45 2.75
CA SER A 92 -14.69 5.49 2.75
C SER A 92 -14.28 4.09 2.28
N THR A 93 -13.21 3.98 1.47
CA THR A 93 -12.67 2.67 1.06
C THR A 93 -11.97 1.97 2.24
N HIS A 94 -11.37 2.72 3.16
CA HIS A 94 -10.75 2.18 4.37
C HIS A 94 -11.77 1.76 5.43
N GLU A 95 -12.88 2.49 5.57
CA GLU A 95 -13.95 2.17 6.53
C GLU A 95 -14.58 0.80 6.25
N GLU A 96 -14.71 0.41 4.99
CA GLU A 96 -15.17 -0.92 4.58
C GLU A 96 -14.22 -2.03 5.10
N PHE A 97 -12.90 -1.82 5.03
CA PHE A 97 -11.91 -2.78 5.51
C PHE A 97 -11.76 -2.77 7.05
N THR A 98 -11.81 -1.60 7.68
CA THR A 98 -11.63 -1.47 9.14
C THR A 98 -12.88 -1.86 9.93
N SER A 99 -14.09 -1.61 9.43
CA SER A 99 -15.34 -2.11 10.04
C SER A 99 -15.38 -3.64 10.05
N THR A 100 -14.83 -4.28 9.01
CA THR A 100 -14.60 -5.73 8.98
C THR A 100 -13.51 -6.15 9.97
N ALA A 101 -12.40 -5.42 10.07
CA ALA A 101 -11.30 -5.76 10.99
C ALA A 101 -11.63 -5.59 12.48
N THR A 102 -12.46 -4.61 12.84
CA THR A 102 -12.84 -4.26 14.23
C THR A 102 -14.00 -5.09 14.78
N ARG A 103 -14.95 -5.53 13.94
CA ARG A 103 -15.95 -6.54 14.33
C ARG A 103 -15.34 -7.89 14.74
N HIS A 104 -14.07 -8.10 14.43
CA HIS A 104 -13.30 -9.30 14.77
C HIS A 104 -12.15 -9.02 15.76
N ALA A 105 -12.23 -7.95 16.55
CA ALA A 105 -11.17 -7.49 17.46
C ALA A 105 -10.86 -8.45 18.64
N SER A 106 -11.74 -9.41 18.94
CA SER A 106 -11.33 -10.63 19.63
C SER A 106 -10.79 -11.59 18.57
N LEU A 107 -9.46 -11.76 18.49
CA LEU A 107 -8.80 -12.74 17.61
C LEU A 107 -9.58 -14.06 17.64
N PRO A 108 -10.40 -14.39 16.61
CA PRO A 108 -10.79 -15.76 16.45
C PRO A 108 -9.49 -16.45 16.06
N ALA A 109 -9.17 -17.58 16.69
CA ALA A 109 -8.04 -18.44 16.31
C ALA A 109 -8.11 -18.93 14.84
N HIS A 110 -9.02 -18.40 14.01
CA HIS A 110 -9.47 -18.88 12.71
C HIS A 110 -9.75 -17.72 11.72
N ARG A 111 -9.02 -16.60 11.76
CA ARG A 111 -9.03 -15.70 10.59
C ARG A 111 -8.35 -16.43 9.43
N ASN A 112 -9.08 -16.62 8.33
CA ASN A 112 -8.54 -17.30 7.16
C ASN A 112 -7.50 -16.40 6.48
N ILE A 113 -6.25 -16.84 6.51
CA ILE A 113 -5.09 -16.14 5.94
C ILE A 113 -5.23 -15.85 4.44
N LEU A 114 -6.08 -16.59 3.73
CA LEU A 114 -6.32 -16.42 2.29
C LEU A 114 -7.42 -15.40 1.97
N THR A 115 -8.22 -14.99 2.95
CA THR A 115 -9.39 -14.13 2.73
C THR A 115 -9.40 -12.91 3.65
N SER A 116 -8.26 -12.54 4.22
CA SER A 116 -8.15 -11.43 5.16
C SER A 116 -6.83 -10.69 5.00
N TYR A 117 -6.88 -9.37 5.15
CA TYR A 117 -5.69 -8.56 5.36
C TYR A 117 -5.22 -8.70 6.80
N LEU A 118 -3.97 -9.12 6.99
CA LEU A 118 -3.39 -9.42 8.29
C LEU A 118 -2.30 -8.42 8.64
N ARG A 119 -2.07 -8.23 9.94
CA ARG A 119 -0.91 -7.43 10.38
C ARG A 119 0.36 -8.20 10.09
N HIS A 120 1.45 -7.47 9.89
CA HIS A 120 2.77 -8.04 9.64
C HIS A 120 3.17 -9.09 10.70
N ALA A 121 2.89 -8.83 11.99
CA ALA A 121 3.19 -9.78 13.07
C ALA A 121 2.37 -11.08 12.94
N ASP A 122 1.09 -10.98 12.59
CA ASP A 122 0.19 -12.13 12.43
C ASP A 122 0.63 -13.03 11.27
N ILE A 123 1.05 -12.42 10.15
CA ILE A 123 1.60 -13.14 8.99
C ILE A 123 2.85 -13.93 9.42
N ASN A 124 3.79 -13.27 10.11
CA ASN A 124 5.03 -13.93 10.54
C ASN A 124 4.77 -15.06 11.56
N ALA A 125 3.85 -14.85 12.50
CA ALA A 125 3.46 -15.88 13.45
C ALA A 125 2.82 -17.09 12.74
N TYR A 126 1.97 -16.84 11.73
CA TYR A 126 1.40 -17.89 10.90
C TYR A 126 2.47 -18.68 10.14
N LEU A 127 3.48 -18.01 9.57
CA LEU A 127 4.57 -18.69 8.87
C LEU A 127 5.38 -19.59 9.81
N ASP A 128 5.69 -19.11 11.02
CA ASP A 128 6.41 -19.90 12.04
C ASP A 128 5.57 -21.10 12.51
N GLU A 129 4.26 -20.90 12.71
CA GLU A 129 3.33 -21.98 13.05
C GLU A 129 3.28 -23.04 11.94
N LEU A 130 3.20 -22.61 10.67
CA LEU A 130 3.16 -23.50 9.51
C LEU A 130 4.43 -24.35 9.41
N ALA A 131 5.60 -23.76 9.64
CA ALA A 131 6.87 -24.48 9.70
C ALA A 131 6.92 -25.47 10.87
N SER A 132 6.39 -25.11 12.04
CA SER A 132 6.34 -26.01 13.19
C SER A 132 5.44 -27.23 12.95
N LYS A 133 4.26 -27.03 12.34
CA LYS A 133 3.29 -28.09 12.04
C LYS A 133 3.73 -29.02 10.91
N HIS A 134 4.51 -28.51 9.97
CA HIS A 134 4.95 -29.23 8.78
C HIS A 134 6.47 -29.24 8.64
N SER A 135 7.20 -29.44 9.73
CA SER A 135 8.67 -29.32 9.79
C SER A 135 9.44 -30.21 8.81
N ALA A 136 8.86 -31.33 8.38
CA ALA A 136 9.45 -32.20 7.36
C ALA A 136 9.37 -31.64 5.93
N LYS A 137 8.53 -30.63 5.69
CA LYS A 137 8.24 -30.08 4.36
C LYS A 137 8.33 -28.56 4.29
N VAL A 138 8.30 -27.85 5.41
CA VAL A 138 8.25 -26.38 5.42
C VAL A 138 9.37 -25.88 6.30
N VAL A 139 10.16 -24.95 5.77
CA VAL A 139 11.21 -24.27 6.51
C VAL A 139 11.08 -22.77 6.28
N VAL A 140 11.22 -22.01 7.36
CA VAL A 140 11.21 -20.55 7.35
C VAL A 140 12.59 -20.05 7.73
N HIS A 141 13.13 -19.12 6.95
CA HIS A 141 14.46 -18.54 7.14
C HIS A 141 14.40 -17.03 7.17
N GLU A 142 15.17 -16.39 8.06
CA GLU A 142 15.46 -14.96 7.96
C GLU A 142 16.58 -14.77 6.94
N VAL A 143 16.31 -13.98 5.89
CA VAL A 143 17.27 -13.70 4.80
C VAL A 143 17.89 -12.30 4.90
N GLY A 144 17.45 -11.50 5.86
CA GLY A 144 17.93 -10.14 6.06
C GLY A 144 17.00 -9.35 6.96
N ARG A 145 17.28 -8.05 7.04
CA ARG A 145 16.53 -7.10 7.86
C ARG A 145 16.15 -5.88 7.03
N SER A 146 14.97 -5.33 7.28
CA SER A 146 14.48 -4.12 6.63
C SER A 146 15.22 -2.87 7.15
N HIS A 147 14.94 -1.72 6.54
CA HIS A 147 15.47 -0.42 7.01
C HIS A 147 15.07 -0.12 8.47
N GLU A 148 13.88 -0.54 8.90
CA GLU A 148 13.41 -0.39 10.30
C GLU A 148 13.78 -1.60 11.17
N ASP A 149 14.80 -2.36 10.77
CA ASP A 149 15.34 -3.51 11.50
C ASP A 149 14.34 -4.67 11.72
N ARG A 150 13.36 -4.83 10.82
CA ARG A 150 12.42 -5.97 10.86
C ARG A 150 12.97 -7.16 10.08
N ALA A 151 12.88 -8.36 10.67
CA ALA A 151 13.28 -9.60 10.01
C ALA A 151 12.51 -9.81 8.70
N ILE A 152 13.24 -10.07 7.61
CA ILE A 152 12.69 -10.45 6.31
C ILE A 152 12.75 -11.97 6.24
N LYS A 153 11.58 -12.61 6.25
CA LYS A 153 11.48 -14.07 6.24
C LYS A 153 11.14 -14.60 4.84
N THR A 154 11.71 -15.76 4.50
CA THR A 154 11.30 -16.59 3.35
C THR A 154 10.73 -17.91 3.85
N ILE A 155 9.82 -18.48 3.07
CA ILE A 155 9.26 -19.81 3.30
C ILE A 155 9.66 -20.72 2.14
N THR A 156 10.21 -21.89 2.45
CA THR A 156 10.56 -22.92 1.47
C THR A 156 9.72 -24.16 1.71
N ILE A 157 9.08 -24.67 0.65
CA ILE A 157 8.26 -25.89 0.69
C ILE A 157 9.01 -27.02 -0.04
N ASN A 158 9.22 -28.14 0.64
CA ASN A 158 10.05 -29.28 0.27
C ASN A 158 11.51 -28.90 -0.05
N PRO A 159 12.26 -28.35 0.92
CA PRO A 159 13.68 -28.03 0.72
C PRO A 159 14.47 -29.30 0.32
N GLY A 160 15.43 -29.15 -0.60
CA GLY A 160 16.27 -30.26 -1.08
C GLY A 160 15.61 -31.18 -2.12
N LYS A 161 14.38 -30.90 -2.56
CA LYS A 161 13.84 -31.48 -3.79
C LYS A 161 14.17 -30.55 -4.94
N ASP A 162 15.39 -30.63 -5.45
CA ASP A 162 15.78 -29.93 -6.67
C ASP A 162 14.82 -30.33 -7.79
N LYS A 163 14.00 -29.38 -8.23
CA LYS A 163 13.26 -29.53 -9.47
C LYS A 163 14.29 -29.26 -10.57
N VAL A 164 14.93 -30.31 -11.08
CA VAL A 164 15.64 -30.23 -12.36
C VAL A 164 14.58 -29.92 -13.40
N ILE A 165 14.49 -28.64 -13.78
CA ILE A 165 13.67 -28.21 -14.90
C ILE A 165 14.52 -28.52 -16.13
N PHE A 166 14.24 -29.66 -16.78
CA PHE A 166 14.79 -29.98 -18.09
C PHE A 166 14.15 -29.09 -19.16
#